data_AF-A0A6N8DR65-F1
#
_entry.id   AF-A0A6N8DR65-F1
#
_cell.length_a   1.000
_cell.length_b   1.000
_cell.length_c   1.000
_cell.angle_alpha   90.00
_cell.angle_beta   90.00
_cell.angle_gamma   90.00
#
_symmetry.space_group_name_H-M   'P 1'
#
loop_
_entity.id
_entity.type
_entity.pdbx_description
1 polymer ?
#
loop_
_entity_poly.entity_id
_entity_poly.type
_entity_poly.pdbx_seq_one_letter_code
_entity_poly.pdbx_strand_id
1 'polypeptide(L)'
;MTRFLGIAMIAASLAIAAPALAQNMSGSGPVATACQQDIEKLCAGKEHGQGAVRACLETNKGSVSAACANALDSTGAGRRP
;
A
#
# COMPACT_ATOMS: atom_id res chain seq x y z
N MET A 1 25.59 -50.60 21.87
CA MET A 1 26.56 -49.85 22.71
C MET A 1 27.89 -49.61 21.97
N THR A 2 27.90 -48.76 20.94
CA THR A 2 29.13 -48.07 20.45
C THR A 2 28.70 -46.70 19.91
N ARG A 3 28.22 -45.80 20.78
CA ARG A 3 29.03 -44.86 21.59
C ARG A 3 29.62 -43.73 20.75
N PHE A 4 28.84 -42.66 20.60
CA PHE A 4 29.20 -41.34 21.15
C PHE A 4 30.57 -40.71 20.83
N LEU A 5 31.19 -40.94 19.68
CA LEU A 5 32.31 -40.09 19.27
C LEU A 5 32.31 -39.91 17.76
N GLY A 6 32.07 -38.69 17.29
CA GLY A 6 32.63 -38.27 16.00
C GLY A 6 31.76 -37.54 15.00
N ILE A 7 30.64 -36.89 15.38
CA ILE A 7 30.07 -35.82 14.53
C ILE A 7 30.46 -34.46 15.13
N ALA A 8 31.78 -34.26 15.24
CA ALA A 8 32.35 -32.91 15.29
C ALA A 8 32.63 -32.51 13.85
N MET A 9 32.21 -31.31 13.44
CA MET A 9 32.47 -30.67 12.13
C MET A 9 31.47 -30.90 11.00
N ILE A 10 30.17 -30.68 11.22
CA ILE A 10 29.29 -30.09 10.17
C ILE A 10 28.28 -29.15 10.86
N ALA A 11 28.75 -27.98 11.33
CA ALA A 11 27.85 -26.87 11.69
C ALA A 11 27.38 -26.19 10.39
N ALA A 12 26.55 -26.90 9.62
CA ALA A 12 25.85 -26.36 8.47
C ALA A 12 24.71 -25.45 8.95
N SER A 13 24.98 -24.14 8.93
CA SER A 13 24.07 -23.10 8.42
C SER A 13 22.55 -23.35 8.55
N LEU A 14 21.97 -22.97 9.68
CA LEU A 14 20.53 -22.74 9.90
C LEU A 14 20.44 -21.68 11.02
N ALA A 15 19.88 -20.48 10.89
CA ALA A 15 18.91 -19.92 9.97
C ALA A 15 19.15 -18.39 9.86
N ILE A 16 19.07 -17.85 8.65
CA ILE A 16 19.05 -16.41 8.41
C ILE A 16 17.62 -15.94 8.73
N ALA A 17 17.42 -15.24 9.85
CA ALA A 17 16.17 -14.56 10.12
C ALA A 17 16.06 -13.39 9.12
N ALA A 18 15.29 -13.57 8.05
CA ALA A 18 14.95 -12.47 7.16
C ALA A 18 14.12 -11.43 7.96
N PRO A 19 14.45 -10.13 7.93
CA PRO A 19 13.55 -9.13 8.48
C PRO A 19 12.29 -9.17 7.62
N ALA A 20 11.14 -9.48 8.24
CA ALA A 20 9.85 -9.33 7.60
C ALA A 20 9.77 -7.88 7.11
N LEU A 21 9.61 -7.70 5.80
CA LEU A 21 9.32 -6.40 5.21
C LEU A 21 7.98 -5.94 5.77
N ALA A 22 8.01 -5.21 6.88
CA ALA A 22 6.98 -4.24 7.20
C ALA A 22 7.01 -3.22 6.07
N GLN A 23 6.28 -3.51 4.98
CA GLN A 23 6.04 -2.56 3.92
C GLN A 23 5.24 -1.44 4.57
N ASN A 24 5.97 -0.42 5.01
CA ASN A 24 5.47 0.83 5.54
C ASN A 24 4.72 1.53 4.41
N MET A 25 3.48 1.06 4.16
CA MET A 25 2.53 1.66 3.25
C MET A 25 2.07 2.97 3.88
N SER A 26 2.90 4.00 3.81
CA SER A 26 2.41 5.37 3.88
C SER A 26 1.40 5.52 2.74
N GLY A 27 0.11 5.37 3.09
CA GLY A 27 -0.99 5.00 2.21
C GLY A 27 -1.48 6.13 1.30
N SER A 28 -0.61 6.67 0.47
CA SER A 28 -0.98 7.55 -0.64
C SER A 28 -1.07 6.70 -1.90
N GLY A 29 -2.22 6.06 -2.12
CA GLY A 29 -2.48 5.31 -3.36
C GLY A 29 -2.43 6.22 -4.59
N PRO A 30 -2.33 5.66 -5.81
CA PRO A 30 -2.22 6.44 -7.05
C PRO A 30 -3.29 7.53 -7.22
N VAL A 31 -4.51 7.29 -6.73
CA VAL A 31 -5.58 8.29 -6.70
C VAL A 31 -5.25 9.46 -5.79
N ALA A 32 -4.73 9.22 -4.59
CA ALA A 32 -4.39 10.29 -3.65
C ALA A 32 -3.30 11.21 -4.22
N THR A 33 -2.34 10.64 -4.96
CA THR A 33 -1.28 11.41 -5.63
C THR A 33 -1.82 12.16 -6.85
N ALA A 34 -2.51 11.48 -7.77
CA ALA A 34 -2.97 12.10 -9.01
C ALA A 34 -4.07 13.15 -8.78
N CYS A 35 -4.86 12.99 -7.73
CA CYS A 35 -5.98 13.87 -7.40
C CYS A 35 -5.64 14.88 -6.30
N GLN A 36 -4.40 15.01 -5.84
CA GLN A 36 -4.07 15.82 -4.64
C GLN A 36 -4.66 17.24 -4.72
N GLN A 37 -4.44 17.95 -5.82
CA GLN A 37 -4.95 19.32 -6.00
C GLN A 37 -6.48 19.37 -6.07
N ASP A 38 -7.11 18.35 -6.65
CA ASP A 38 -8.57 18.24 -6.74
C ASP A 38 -9.18 17.90 -5.37
N ILE A 39 -8.49 17.09 -4.57
CA ILE A 39 -8.86 16.76 -3.19
C ILE A 39 -8.85 18.02 -2.33
N GLU A 40 -7.78 18.81 -2.40
CA GLU A 40 -7.64 20.06 -1.64
C GLU A 40 -8.72 21.09 -2.03
N LYS A 41 -9.12 21.15 -3.29
CA LYS A 41 -10.12 22.11 -3.79
C LYS A 41 -11.57 21.68 -3.58
N LEU A 42 -11.88 20.40 -3.81
CA LEU A 42 -13.25 19.89 -3.92
C LEU A 42 -13.64 19.02 -2.71
N CYS A 43 -12.66 18.38 -2.08
CA CYS A 43 -12.88 17.34 -1.07
C CYS A 43 -12.11 17.62 0.23
N ALA A 44 -11.81 18.89 0.52
CA ALA A 44 -11.15 19.29 1.76
C ALA A 44 -11.94 18.78 2.98
N GLY A 45 -11.24 18.20 3.95
CA GLY A 45 -11.85 17.66 5.17
C GLY A 45 -12.49 16.27 5.03
N LYS A 46 -12.40 15.61 3.87
CA LYS A 46 -12.75 14.18 3.77
C LYS A 46 -11.69 13.31 4.44
N GLU A 47 -12.14 12.28 5.14
CA GLU A 47 -11.24 11.36 5.83
C GLU A 47 -10.43 10.50 4.84
N HIS A 48 -9.11 10.45 5.03
CA HIS A 48 -8.22 9.63 4.23
C HIS A 48 -8.24 8.16 4.72
N GLY A 49 -8.23 7.21 3.79
CA GLY A 49 -8.06 5.77 4.12
C GLY A 49 -9.33 4.91 4.08
N GLN A 50 -10.53 5.49 4.18
CA GLN A 50 -11.81 4.77 4.12
C GLN A 50 -12.58 4.95 2.81
N GLY A 51 -11.93 5.47 1.76
CA GLY A 51 -12.57 5.72 0.47
C GLY A 51 -13.48 6.96 0.41
N ALA A 52 -13.65 7.70 1.51
CA ALA A 52 -14.46 8.93 1.54
C ALA A 52 -13.96 10.01 0.56
N VAL A 53 -12.64 10.17 0.44
CA VAL A 53 -12.02 11.05 -0.55
C VAL A 53 -12.35 10.60 -1.97
N ARG A 54 -12.25 9.29 -2.25
CA ARG A 54 -12.57 8.74 -3.57
C ARG A 54 -14.04 8.99 -3.91
N ALA A 55 -14.97 8.69 -3.01
CA ALA A 55 -16.39 8.93 -3.24
C ALA A 55 -16.69 10.41 -3.57
N CYS A 56 -16.01 11.34 -2.88
CA CYS A 56 -16.12 12.76 -3.18
C CYS A 56 -15.60 13.12 -4.59
N LEU A 57 -14.44 12.57 -4.98
CA LEU A 57 -13.87 12.78 -6.32
C LEU A 57 -14.76 12.19 -7.42
N GLU A 58 -15.35 11.01 -7.21
CA GLU A 58 -16.28 10.38 -8.15
C GLU A 58 -17.56 11.22 -8.34
N THR A 59 -18.12 11.79 -7.27
CA THR A 59 -19.25 12.74 -7.36
C THR A 59 -18.87 13.99 -8.14
N ASN A 60 -17.61 14.44 -8.05
CA ASN A 60 -17.11 15.63 -8.73
C ASN A 60 -16.32 15.30 -10.01
N LYS A 61 -16.48 14.11 -10.61
CA LYS A 61 -15.63 13.62 -11.71
C LYS A 61 -15.63 14.52 -12.96
N GLY A 62 -16.66 15.35 -13.14
CA GLY A 62 -16.71 16.36 -14.20
C GLY A 62 -15.93 17.65 -13.92
N SER A 63 -15.48 17.84 -12.67
CA SER A 63 -14.77 19.04 -12.21
C SER A 63 -13.34 18.77 -11.75
N VAL A 64 -12.93 17.50 -11.65
CA VAL A 64 -11.53 17.11 -11.38
C VAL A 64 -10.67 17.28 -12.64
N SER A 65 -9.35 17.33 -12.44
CA SER A 65 -8.39 17.31 -13.55
C SER A 65 -8.48 16.02 -14.39
N ALA A 66 -8.06 16.10 -15.65
CA ALA A 66 -8.02 14.93 -16.53
C ALA A 66 -7.14 13.79 -15.98
N ALA A 67 -6.04 14.15 -15.30
CA ALA A 67 -5.15 13.20 -14.64
C ALA A 67 -5.87 12.46 -13.49
N CYS A 68 -6.63 13.19 -12.67
CA CYS A 68 -7.41 12.59 -11.59
C CYS A 68 -8.55 11.71 -12.14
N ALA A 69 -9.28 12.17 -13.16
CA ALA A 69 -10.32 11.35 -13.79
C ALA A 69 -9.76 10.03 -14.33
N ASN A 70 -8.61 10.08 -15.00
CA ASN A 70 -7.92 8.88 -15.49
C ASN A 70 -7.48 7.97 -14.32
N ALA A 71 -6.98 8.53 -13.23
CA ALA A 71 -6.62 7.75 -12.05
C ALA A 71 -7.84 7.08 -11.40
N LEU A 72 -8.99 7.74 -11.34
CA LEU A 72 -10.24 7.12 -10.84
C LEU A 72 -10.68 5.96 -11.73
N ASP A 73 -10.57 6.09 -13.05
CA ASP A 73 -10.96 5.06 -14.02
C ASP A 73 -10.00 3.87 -14.04
N SER A 74 -8.69 4.13 -13.93
CA SER A 74 -7.64 3.10 -14.00
C SER A 74 -7.39 2.39 -12.67
N THR A 75 -7.92 2.92 -11.57
CA THR A 75 -7.74 2.33 -10.24
C THR A 75 -9.09 1.84 -9.71
N GLY A 76 -9.15 0.59 -9.24
CA GLY A 76 -10.33 0.08 -8.53
C GLY A 76 -10.49 0.71 -7.14
N ALA A 77 -11.61 0.43 -6.45
CA ALA A 77 -12.01 1.04 -5.17
C ALA A 77 -11.02 0.89 -3.98
N GLY A 78 -9.85 0.28 -4.17
CA GLY A 78 -8.85 0.07 -3.12
C GLY A 78 -9.32 -0.99 -2.14
N ARG A 79 -9.15 -2.27 -2.49
CA ARG A 79 -9.29 -3.36 -1.52
C ARG A 79 -7.99 -3.45 -0.71
N ARG A 80 -7.91 -2.67 0.37
CA ARG A 80 -6.94 -2.95 1.43
C ARG A 80 -7.47 -4.18 2.18
N PRO A 81 -6.73 -5.32 2.21
CA PRO A 81 -7.15 -6.51 2.94
C PRO A 81 -7.15 -6.28 4.45
#